data_AF-A0A2Z3YUM9-F1
#
_entry.id   AF-A0A2Z3YUM9-F1
#
_cell.length_a   1.000
_cell.length_b   1.000
_cell.length_c   1.000
_cell.angle_alpha   90.00
_cell.angle_beta   90.00
_cell.angle_gamma   90.00
#
_symmetry.space_group_name_H-M   'P 1'
#
loop_
_entity.id
_entity.type
_entity.pdbx_description
1 polymer ?
#
loop_
_entity_poly.entity_id
_entity_poly.type
_entity_poly.pdbx_seq_one_letter_code
_entity_poly.pdbx_strand_id
1 'polypeptide(L)'
;MTSTPPSPQDPHLPHSGVPQSGYGSAAPGPAQPTTQFPPQGVPQGMPYGVPPQQPPQPQKKPFYKRVWFIILMVVVVIIVIAAATGGGDEDTTGAPSGSTASPVPGAAPGGAAENAAPEGGELADAVEAGGAAPAPVEDAGSADVPAEFDSALNRAKQYSDTMHMSKLGLYDQLTSEYADKFSPEAAQYAVDNVGADWNANALEKGRDYAETTHMSKRGVYDQLTSEVAEKFTPEEAQYAVDNLDIDWNANALAKAKDYRETMDMSSEGIRDQLVSDYGEKFTPEEADYAIAHLND
;
A
#
# COMPACT_ATOMS: atom_id res chain seq x y z
N MET A 1 33.07 29.91 60.13
CA MET A 1 34.33 30.18 60.85
C MET A 1 35.04 28.83 60.97
N THR A 2 36.24 28.52 60.50
CA THR A 2 37.36 29.21 59.83
C THR A 2 38.31 28.06 59.42
N SER A 3 38.71 27.98 58.16
CA SER A 3 40.09 28.26 57.67
C SER A 3 41.08 27.07 57.68
N THR A 4 41.29 26.59 56.45
CA THR A 4 42.48 26.14 55.66
C THR A 4 43.93 26.34 56.20
N PRO A 5 45.00 25.92 55.46
CA PRO A 5 45.86 24.72 55.58
C PRO A 5 47.34 25.08 55.92
N PRO A 6 48.36 24.28 55.54
CA PRO A 6 49.32 24.79 54.52
C PRO A 6 49.98 23.77 53.56
N SER A 7 50.42 24.29 52.38
CA SER A 7 51.49 23.82 51.45
C SER A 7 52.86 24.42 51.84
N PRO A 8 54.04 24.00 51.30
CA PRO A 8 54.66 24.62 50.08
C PRO A 8 55.59 23.69 49.21
N GLN A 9 55.55 23.77 47.86
CA GLN A 9 56.48 24.42 46.86
C GLN A 9 57.85 23.71 46.59
N ASP A 10 58.12 23.17 45.37
CA ASP A 10 58.77 23.74 44.12
C ASP A 10 60.28 23.36 44.03
N PRO A 11 61.09 23.59 42.94
CA PRO A 11 60.86 24.14 41.57
C PRO A 11 61.67 23.53 40.34
N HIS A 12 61.33 24.00 39.11
CA HIS A 12 62.15 24.36 37.88
C HIS A 12 63.04 23.32 37.10
N LEU A 13 62.79 22.97 35.80
CA LEU A 13 63.20 23.55 34.46
C LEU A 13 64.73 23.41 34.09
N PRO A 14 65.26 23.61 32.83
CA PRO A 14 64.73 23.70 31.44
C PRO A 14 65.63 23.06 30.29
N HIS A 15 65.25 23.30 29.00
CA HIS A 15 66.09 23.57 27.79
C HIS A 15 66.38 22.52 26.65
N SER A 16 65.70 22.76 25.50
CA SER A 16 66.15 23.02 24.10
C SER A 16 67.50 22.53 23.51
N GLY A 17 67.48 22.09 22.23
CA GLY A 17 68.59 22.25 21.27
C GLY A 17 68.61 21.30 20.04
N VAL A 18 68.47 21.85 18.82
CA VAL A 18 68.91 21.27 17.51
C VAL A 18 70.31 21.87 17.18
N PRO A 19 71.20 21.27 16.34
CA PRO A 19 71.15 21.47 14.87
C PRO A 19 71.81 20.39 13.94
N GLN A 20 71.29 20.35 12.70
CA GLN A 20 71.85 20.17 11.32
C GLN A 20 73.19 19.45 10.92
N SER A 21 73.07 18.71 9.79
CA SER A 21 73.85 18.76 8.50
C SER A 21 74.95 17.74 8.13
N GLY A 22 74.96 17.30 6.85
CA GLY A 22 76.06 16.59 6.15
C GLY A 22 75.63 15.65 4.99
N TYR A 23 75.49 16.13 3.74
CA TYR A 23 76.37 15.94 2.55
C TYR A 23 76.48 14.54 1.90
N GLY A 24 76.18 14.46 0.59
CA GLY A 24 76.54 13.35 -0.32
C GLY A 24 76.18 13.64 -1.79
N SER A 25 77.14 13.45 -2.70
CA SER A 25 77.28 14.10 -4.02
C SER A 25 77.10 13.19 -5.26
N ALA A 26 76.90 13.84 -6.44
CA ALA A 26 77.26 13.44 -7.84
C ALA A 26 76.45 12.30 -8.52
N ALA A 27 76.15 12.28 -9.84
CA ALA A 27 76.79 12.84 -11.05
C ALA A 27 75.78 13.00 -12.25
N PRO A 28 76.16 13.65 -13.39
CA PRO A 28 75.26 14.06 -14.48
C PRO A 28 75.39 13.26 -15.81
N GLY A 29 74.39 13.35 -16.69
CA GLY A 29 74.38 12.80 -18.07
C GLY A 29 73.44 13.60 -19.02
N PRO A 30 73.63 13.54 -20.36
CA PRO A 30 73.73 14.74 -21.21
C PRO A 30 72.44 15.22 -21.91
N ALA A 31 72.48 16.51 -22.26
CA ALA A 31 71.45 17.32 -22.91
C ALA A 31 71.34 17.15 -24.44
N GLN A 32 70.16 17.45 -25.02
CA GLN A 32 69.89 18.30 -26.20
C GLN A 32 68.38 18.18 -26.61
N PRO A 33 67.77 19.08 -27.41
CA PRO A 33 67.91 20.53 -27.47
C PRO A 33 66.54 21.26 -27.36
N THR A 34 66.62 22.52 -26.94
CA THR A 34 65.55 23.51 -26.79
C THR A 34 64.93 23.97 -28.11
N THR A 35 63.60 24.08 -28.15
CA THR A 35 62.91 25.07 -29.00
C THR A 35 62.12 26.02 -28.10
N GLN A 36 62.47 27.30 -28.17
CA GLN A 36 61.91 28.42 -27.42
C GLN A 36 60.47 28.76 -27.85
N PHE A 37 59.62 29.07 -26.88
CA PHE A 37 58.56 30.08 -27.01
C PHE A 37 58.42 30.80 -25.65
N PRO A 38 58.31 32.14 -25.60
CA PRO A 38 58.23 32.88 -24.33
C PRO A 38 56.83 32.73 -23.69
N PRO A 39 56.71 32.44 -22.39
CA PRO A 39 55.41 32.47 -21.73
C PRO A 39 55.02 33.92 -21.40
N GLN A 40 53.91 34.36 -21.98
CA GLN A 40 53.16 35.52 -21.51
C GLN A 40 52.55 35.21 -20.13
N GLY A 41 52.58 36.22 -19.26
CA GLY A 41 52.24 36.11 -17.85
C GLY A 41 50.82 35.67 -17.57
N VAL A 42 50.67 34.86 -16.53
CA VAL A 42 49.40 34.53 -15.87
C VAL A 42 49.62 34.68 -14.35
N PRO A 43 48.64 35.24 -13.62
CA PRO A 43 48.82 35.72 -12.25
C PRO A 43 48.84 34.56 -11.24
N GLN A 44 49.48 34.84 -10.10
CA GLN A 44 49.73 33.90 -9.02
C GLN A 44 48.46 33.25 -8.45
N GLY A 45 48.49 31.92 -8.31
CA GLY A 45 47.46 31.12 -7.64
C GLY A 45 48.08 29.97 -6.85
N MET A 46 47.99 30.09 -5.52
CA MET A 46 47.78 29.11 -4.44
C MET A 46 48.28 27.64 -4.55
N PRO A 47 48.73 27.05 -3.41
CA PRO A 47 49.55 25.84 -3.38
C PRO A 47 48.79 24.53 -3.62
N TYR A 48 49.58 23.57 -4.09
CA TYR A 48 49.34 22.14 -4.32
C TYR A 48 48.39 21.39 -3.36
N GLY A 49 47.59 20.49 -3.95
CA GLY A 49 47.55 19.09 -3.51
C GLY A 49 46.31 18.62 -2.74
N VAL A 50 45.20 18.38 -3.44
CA VAL A 50 44.15 17.46 -2.99
C VAL A 50 43.96 16.40 -4.09
N PRO A 51 44.13 15.09 -3.82
CA PRO A 51 43.82 14.07 -4.81
C PRO A 51 42.32 14.14 -5.15
N PRO A 52 41.91 13.86 -6.40
CA PRO A 52 40.50 13.91 -6.77
C PRO A 52 39.70 12.94 -5.91
N GLN A 53 38.83 13.48 -5.05
CA GLN A 53 37.76 12.73 -4.41
C GLN A 53 36.89 12.14 -5.52
N GLN A 54 36.75 10.81 -5.55
CA GLN A 54 35.73 10.19 -6.39
C GLN A 54 34.36 10.76 -5.98
N PRO A 55 33.50 11.15 -6.93
CA PRO A 55 32.15 11.56 -6.58
C PRO A 55 31.48 10.42 -5.82
N PRO A 56 30.67 10.70 -4.79
CA PRO A 56 29.96 9.66 -4.04
C PRO A 56 29.19 8.78 -5.03
N GLN A 57 29.57 7.51 -5.12
CA GLN A 57 28.86 6.54 -5.94
C GLN A 57 27.43 6.45 -5.40
N PRO A 58 26.39 6.62 -6.24
CA PRO A 58 25.02 6.49 -5.78
C PRO A 58 24.83 5.06 -5.25
N GLN A 59 24.58 4.93 -3.94
CA GLN A 59 24.21 3.66 -3.35
C GLN A 59 22.93 3.19 -4.03
N LYS A 60 23.02 2.13 -4.83
CA LYS A 60 21.85 1.51 -5.45
C LYS A 60 20.96 1.01 -4.31
N LYS A 61 19.79 1.64 -4.17
CA LYS A 61 18.77 1.24 -3.19
C LYS A 61 18.52 -0.27 -3.36
N PRO A 62 18.59 -1.07 -2.30
CA PRO A 62 18.28 -2.48 -2.42
C PRO A 62 16.85 -2.64 -2.94
N PHE A 63 16.69 -3.39 -4.02
CA PHE A 63 15.40 -3.57 -4.69
C PHE A 63 14.35 -4.22 -3.77
N TYR A 64 14.79 -4.93 -2.72
CA TYR A 64 13.94 -5.54 -1.68
C TYR A 64 13.31 -4.53 -0.70
N LYS A 65 13.72 -3.26 -0.71
CA LYS A 65 13.07 -2.19 0.07
C LYS A 65 11.91 -1.51 -0.68
N ARG A 66 11.59 -1.98 -1.89
CA ARG A 66 10.45 -1.46 -2.66
C ARG A 66 9.19 -2.16 -2.16
N VAL A 67 8.13 -1.40 -1.90
CA VAL A 67 6.86 -1.87 -1.36
C VAL A 67 6.31 -3.07 -2.14
N TRP A 68 6.42 -3.08 -3.47
CA TRP A 68 6.02 -4.24 -4.29
C TRP A 68 6.78 -5.53 -3.90
N PHE A 69 8.07 -5.45 -3.59
CA PHE A 69 8.88 -6.63 -3.27
C PHE A 69 8.51 -7.23 -1.91
N ILE A 70 8.11 -6.38 -0.95
CA ILE A 70 7.62 -6.79 0.37
C ILE A 70 6.25 -7.48 0.22
N ILE A 71 5.34 -6.89 -0.57
CA ILE A 71 4.01 -7.47 -0.84
C ILE A 71 4.15 -8.84 -1.54
N LEU A 72 5.06 -8.97 -2.51
CA LEU A 72 5.32 -10.24 -3.19
C LEU A 72 5.83 -11.32 -2.20
N MET A 73 6.67 -10.93 -1.24
CA MET A 73 7.18 -11.86 -0.23
C MET A 73 6.08 -12.31 0.75
N VAL A 74 5.22 -11.39 1.19
CA VAL A 74 4.06 -11.70 2.06
C VAL A 74 3.07 -12.64 1.35
N VAL A 75 2.75 -12.40 0.08
CA VAL A 75 1.87 -13.28 -0.71
C VAL A 75 2.47 -14.69 -0.86
N VAL A 76 3.78 -14.80 -1.12
CA VAL A 76 4.46 -16.11 -1.19
C VAL A 76 4.43 -16.83 0.15
N VAL A 77 4.62 -16.11 1.27
CA VAL A 77 4.54 -16.70 2.62
C VAL A 77 3.12 -17.18 2.95
N ILE A 78 2.09 -16.43 2.58
CA ILE A 78 0.67 -16.82 2.77
C ILE A 78 0.34 -18.09 1.96
N ILE A 79 0.82 -18.19 0.71
CA ILE A 79 0.63 -19.39 -0.13
C ILE A 79 1.33 -20.61 0.46
N VAL A 80 2.54 -20.45 1.02
CA VAL A 80 3.29 -21.55 1.65
C VAL A 80 2.62 -22.01 2.95
N ILE A 81 2.05 -21.09 3.74
CA ILE A 81 1.29 -21.43 4.96
C ILE A 81 0.00 -22.18 4.60
N ALA A 82 -0.74 -21.73 3.57
CA ALA A 82 -1.96 -22.40 3.12
C ALA A 82 -1.69 -23.83 2.60
N ALA A 83 -0.55 -24.07 1.96
CA ALA A 83 -0.15 -25.41 1.51
C ALA A 83 0.33 -26.32 2.66
N ALA A 84 0.74 -25.77 3.80
CA ALA A 84 1.21 -26.54 4.95
C ALA A 84 0.11 -26.94 5.94
N THR A 85 -1.08 -26.31 5.87
CA THR A 85 -2.22 -26.59 6.77
C THR A 85 -3.40 -27.31 6.08
N GLY A 86 -3.32 -27.58 4.78
CA GLY A 86 -4.37 -28.22 4.00
C GLY A 86 -4.02 -29.64 3.53
N GLY A 87 -3.85 -30.58 4.46
CA GLY A 87 -3.67 -31.99 4.16
C GLY A 87 -4.34 -32.86 5.23
N GLY A 88 -5.50 -33.44 4.91
CA GLY A 88 -6.25 -34.34 5.77
C GLY A 88 -7.53 -34.84 5.10
N ASP A 89 -7.52 -36.14 4.78
CA ASP A 89 -8.44 -36.95 3.97
C ASP A 89 -9.90 -37.06 4.45
N GLU A 90 -10.82 -37.32 3.51
CA GLU A 90 -11.92 -38.28 3.73
C GLU A 90 -12.20 -39.10 2.45
N ASP A 91 -11.91 -40.40 2.55
CA ASP A 91 -12.29 -41.46 1.61
C ASP A 91 -13.75 -41.92 1.84
N THR A 92 -14.22 -42.73 0.87
CA THR A 92 -15.28 -43.76 0.95
C THR A 92 -16.79 -43.41 0.83
N THR A 93 -17.28 -43.56 -0.42
CA THR A 93 -18.35 -44.48 -0.92
C THR A 93 -19.72 -44.65 -0.22
N GLY A 94 -20.79 -44.54 -1.03
CA GLY A 94 -22.04 -45.31 -0.84
C GLY A 94 -23.32 -44.63 -1.39
N ALA A 95 -23.86 -45.12 -2.51
CA ALA A 95 -25.06 -44.64 -3.22
C ALA A 95 -26.40 -45.28 -2.69
N PRO A 96 -27.55 -45.26 -3.42
CA PRO A 96 -28.68 -44.31 -3.27
C PRO A 96 -30.06 -44.99 -3.02
N SER A 97 -31.13 -44.21 -2.76
CA SER A 97 -32.59 -44.48 -2.97
C SER A 97 -33.45 -43.72 -1.93
N GLY A 98 -34.66 -43.19 -2.16
CA GLY A 98 -35.56 -43.10 -3.32
C GLY A 98 -36.95 -42.53 -2.88
N SER A 99 -37.72 -41.99 -3.85
CA SER A 99 -39.21 -41.79 -3.90
C SER A 99 -39.94 -40.99 -2.78
N THR A 100 -41.01 -40.19 -2.98
CA THR A 100 -42.08 -40.09 -3.99
C THR A 100 -42.88 -38.77 -3.81
N ALA A 101 -43.72 -38.44 -4.80
CA ALA A 101 -44.42 -37.18 -5.10
C ALA A 101 -45.67 -36.76 -4.25
N SER A 102 -45.91 -35.42 -4.23
CA SER A 102 -47.12 -34.53 -4.41
C SER A 102 -48.58 -35.01 -4.10
N PRO A 103 -49.68 -34.18 -4.13
CA PRO A 103 -49.86 -32.75 -4.55
C PRO A 103 -50.89 -31.83 -3.77
N VAL A 104 -50.79 -30.48 -3.99
CA VAL A 104 -51.77 -29.33 -4.21
C VAL A 104 -53.11 -29.19 -3.40
N PRO A 105 -53.98 -28.10 -3.49
CA PRO A 105 -53.98 -26.85 -4.32
C PRO A 105 -54.56 -25.51 -3.68
N GLY A 106 -54.50 -24.41 -4.47
CA GLY A 106 -55.50 -23.30 -4.53
C GLY A 106 -54.97 -21.89 -4.17
N ALA A 107 -55.26 -20.76 -4.84
CA ALA A 107 -56.16 -20.41 -5.96
C ALA A 107 -55.80 -18.99 -6.51
N ALA A 108 -56.07 -18.75 -7.80
CA ALA A 108 -56.16 -17.44 -8.48
C ALA A 108 -57.65 -16.94 -8.44
N PRO A 109 -58.18 -15.88 -9.15
CA PRO A 109 -57.67 -15.17 -10.35
C PRO A 109 -58.07 -13.65 -10.55
N GLY A 110 -57.73 -13.09 -11.73
CA GLY A 110 -58.40 -11.96 -12.42
C GLY A 110 -57.46 -10.79 -12.79
N GLY A 111 -57.43 -10.19 -13.99
CA GLY A 111 -58.26 -10.24 -15.21
C GLY A 111 -57.63 -9.31 -16.30
N ALA A 112 -58.14 -9.40 -17.54
CA ALA A 112 -57.53 -8.95 -18.81
C ALA A 112 -58.06 -7.62 -19.38
N ALA A 113 -57.37 -7.07 -20.42
CA ALA A 113 -57.83 -6.36 -21.64
C ALA A 113 -56.70 -5.41 -22.16
N GLU A 114 -56.10 -5.53 -23.35
CA GLU A 114 -56.54 -5.34 -24.75
C GLU A 114 -56.86 -3.87 -25.17
N ASN A 115 -55.97 -3.22 -25.96
CA ASN A 115 -56.30 -2.72 -27.32
C ASN A 115 -55.17 -1.95 -28.06
N ALA A 116 -55.04 -2.30 -29.35
CA ALA A 116 -54.93 -1.48 -30.58
C ALA A 116 -53.79 -0.47 -30.83
N ALA A 117 -53.07 -0.76 -31.92
CA ALA A 117 -52.35 0.18 -32.81
C ALA A 117 -53.34 1.02 -33.68
N PRO A 118 -52.84 2.03 -34.42
CA PRO A 118 -52.71 1.82 -35.87
C PRO A 118 -51.49 2.48 -36.56
N GLU A 119 -51.42 2.16 -37.85
CA GLU A 119 -50.37 2.28 -38.87
C GLU A 119 -50.08 3.70 -39.43
N GLY A 120 -48.96 3.80 -40.16
CA GLY A 120 -48.96 4.41 -41.50
C GLY A 120 -47.89 5.46 -41.78
N GLY A 121 -47.02 5.22 -42.77
CA GLY A 121 -46.21 6.29 -43.40
C GLY A 121 -44.89 5.84 -44.01
N GLU A 122 -44.93 5.49 -45.29
CA GLU A 122 -43.87 4.93 -46.13
C GLU A 122 -43.14 6.04 -46.95
N LEU A 123 -41.85 5.83 -47.31
CA LEU A 123 -41.19 6.11 -48.62
C LEU A 123 -39.80 6.82 -48.61
N ALA A 124 -38.83 6.10 -49.23
CA ALA A 124 -37.69 6.52 -50.10
C ALA A 124 -36.49 7.26 -49.44
N ASP A 125 -35.22 7.06 -49.80
CA ASP A 125 -34.52 6.44 -50.94
C ASP A 125 -33.06 6.08 -50.55
N ALA A 126 -32.40 5.29 -51.39
CA ALA A 126 -31.16 4.55 -51.23
C ALA A 126 -29.84 5.35 -51.25
N VAL A 127 -28.80 4.81 -50.58
CA VAL A 127 -27.45 4.69 -51.15
C VAL A 127 -26.69 3.51 -50.51
N GLU A 128 -26.11 2.71 -51.39
CA GLU A 128 -25.30 1.53 -51.16
C GLU A 128 -23.82 1.89 -50.87
N ALA A 129 -23.15 1.13 -49.99
CA ALA A 129 -21.83 0.50 -50.20
C ALA A 129 -21.01 0.36 -48.90
N GLY A 130 -20.56 -0.87 -48.62
CA GLY A 130 -19.35 -1.12 -47.82
C GLY A 130 -19.55 -2.01 -46.60
N GLY A 131 -19.58 -3.33 -46.81
CA GLY A 131 -19.76 -4.33 -45.77
C GLY A 131 -18.65 -4.35 -44.71
N ALA A 132 -19.09 -4.46 -43.46
CA ALA A 132 -18.41 -5.20 -42.40
C ALA A 132 -19.49 -5.99 -41.66
N ALA A 133 -19.27 -7.29 -41.49
CA ALA A 133 -20.22 -8.22 -40.89
C ALA A 133 -20.62 -7.75 -39.48
N PRO A 134 -21.93 -7.58 -39.18
CA PRO A 134 -22.36 -7.23 -37.84
C PRO A 134 -22.30 -8.47 -36.94
N ALA A 135 -21.62 -8.32 -35.80
CA ALA A 135 -21.82 -9.15 -34.62
C ALA A 135 -23.32 -9.13 -34.22
N PRO A 136 -23.85 -10.16 -33.54
CA PRO A 136 -25.26 -10.24 -33.20
C PRO A 136 -25.69 -9.01 -32.40
N VAL A 137 -26.49 -8.16 -33.04
CA VAL A 137 -27.24 -7.10 -32.37
C VAL A 137 -28.46 -7.77 -31.76
N GLU A 138 -28.37 -8.06 -30.45
CA GLU A 138 -29.56 -8.40 -29.68
C GLU A 138 -30.39 -7.13 -29.50
N ASP A 139 -31.45 -7.10 -30.30
CA ASP A 139 -32.81 -6.64 -30.00
C ASP A 139 -32.96 -5.43 -29.06
N ALA A 140 -33.21 -4.28 -29.68
CA ALA A 140 -33.77 -3.12 -29.02
C ALA A 140 -35.25 -3.40 -28.67
N GLY A 141 -35.52 -3.76 -27.42
CA GLY A 141 -36.84 -4.26 -27.01
C GLY A 141 -37.21 -4.10 -25.54
N SER A 142 -36.91 -2.97 -24.89
CA SER A 142 -37.68 -2.31 -23.81
C SER A 142 -36.77 -1.32 -23.07
N ALA A 143 -37.34 -0.23 -22.56
CA ALA A 143 -36.68 0.70 -21.62
C ALA A 143 -36.48 0.06 -20.22
N ASP A 144 -36.26 -1.26 -20.19
CA ASP A 144 -36.07 -2.08 -19.01
C ASP A 144 -34.56 -2.31 -18.85
N VAL A 145 -34.07 -2.17 -17.63
CA VAL A 145 -32.65 -2.36 -17.32
C VAL A 145 -32.29 -3.81 -17.68
N PRO A 146 -31.21 -4.07 -18.46
CA PRO A 146 -30.86 -5.44 -18.82
C PRO A 146 -30.69 -6.30 -17.56
N ALA A 147 -31.15 -7.56 -17.56
CA ALA A 147 -31.16 -8.42 -16.36
C ALA A 147 -29.77 -8.56 -15.70
N GLU A 148 -28.69 -8.41 -16.47
CA GLU A 148 -27.30 -8.39 -15.96
C GLU A 148 -27.04 -7.18 -15.06
N PHE A 149 -27.59 -6.01 -15.38
CA PHE A 149 -27.39 -4.76 -14.65
C PHE A 149 -28.06 -4.81 -13.27
N ASP A 150 -29.27 -5.38 -13.19
CA ASP A 150 -29.94 -5.64 -11.91
C ASP A 150 -29.19 -6.67 -11.06
N SER A 151 -28.62 -7.69 -11.69
CA SER A 151 -27.79 -8.69 -11.02
C SER A 151 -26.52 -8.06 -10.43
N ALA A 152 -25.84 -7.20 -11.21
CA ALA A 152 -24.68 -6.44 -10.77
C ALA A 152 -25.04 -5.48 -9.63
N LEU A 153 -26.18 -4.79 -9.70
CA LEU A 153 -26.66 -3.91 -8.65
C LEU A 153 -26.95 -4.65 -7.34
N ASN A 154 -27.56 -5.83 -7.40
CA ASN A 154 -27.81 -6.64 -6.21
C ASN A 154 -26.50 -7.14 -5.57
N ARG A 155 -25.51 -7.52 -6.37
CA ARG A 155 -24.16 -7.86 -5.89
C ARG A 155 -23.45 -6.65 -5.28
N ALA A 156 -23.55 -5.49 -5.93
CA ALA A 156 -23.00 -4.25 -5.43
C ALA A 156 -23.52 -3.91 -4.03
N LYS A 157 -24.83 -4.04 -3.82
CA LYS A 157 -25.47 -3.85 -2.51
C LYS A 157 -24.93 -4.82 -1.47
N GLN A 158 -24.89 -6.12 -1.79
CA GLN A 158 -24.37 -7.12 -0.87
C GLN A 158 -22.92 -6.84 -0.44
N TYR A 159 -22.04 -6.54 -1.38
CA TYR A 159 -20.65 -6.22 -1.07
C TYR A 159 -20.50 -4.91 -0.29
N SER A 160 -21.28 -3.88 -0.62
CA SER A 160 -21.31 -2.66 0.20
C SER A 160 -21.76 -2.95 1.62
N ASP A 161 -22.84 -3.71 1.80
CA ASP A 161 -23.47 -3.95 3.11
C ASP A 161 -22.66 -4.89 4.00
N THR A 162 -22.00 -5.89 3.41
CA THR A 162 -21.32 -6.96 4.17
C THR A 162 -19.82 -6.85 4.19
N MET A 163 -19.24 -6.23 3.15
CA MET A 163 -17.80 -6.07 3.02
C MET A 163 -17.38 -4.60 3.07
N HIS A 164 -18.30 -3.64 3.12
CA HIS A 164 -17.99 -2.22 3.25
C HIS A 164 -16.99 -1.74 2.20
N MET A 165 -17.13 -2.22 0.96
CA MET A 165 -16.17 -1.88 -0.10
C MET A 165 -16.27 -0.39 -0.49
N SER A 166 -15.16 0.18 -0.96
CA SER A 166 -15.15 1.49 -1.60
C SER A 166 -15.83 1.44 -2.97
N LYS A 167 -16.16 2.61 -3.52
CA LYS A 167 -16.73 2.73 -4.87
C LYS A 167 -15.85 2.05 -5.94
N LEU A 168 -14.54 2.28 -5.88
CA LEU A 168 -13.58 1.70 -6.83
C LEU A 168 -13.35 0.21 -6.59
N GLY A 169 -13.20 -0.20 -5.32
CA GLY A 169 -13.06 -1.60 -4.98
C GLY A 169 -14.26 -2.42 -5.42
N LEU A 170 -15.47 -1.87 -5.27
CA LEU A 170 -16.71 -2.50 -5.71
C LEU A 170 -16.76 -2.72 -7.23
N TYR A 171 -16.36 -1.71 -8.00
CA TYR A 171 -16.26 -1.84 -9.46
C TYR A 171 -15.26 -2.94 -9.87
N ASP A 172 -14.07 -2.94 -9.26
CA ASP A 172 -13.04 -3.95 -9.53
C ASP A 172 -13.51 -5.36 -9.17
N GLN A 173 -14.23 -5.51 -8.05
CA GLN A 173 -14.78 -6.79 -7.62
C GLN A 173 -15.83 -7.31 -8.62
N LEU A 174 -16.75 -6.45 -9.05
CA LEU A 174 -17.80 -6.83 -10.00
C LEU A 174 -17.25 -7.21 -11.37
N THR A 175 -16.18 -6.55 -11.81
CA THR A 175 -15.53 -6.79 -13.12
C THR A 175 -14.43 -7.86 -13.07
N SER A 176 -14.02 -8.30 -11.88
CA SER A 176 -12.91 -9.22 -11.72
C SER A 176 -13.16 -10.57 -12.40
N GLU A 177 -12.20 -10.99 -13.22
CA GLU A 177 -12.15 -12.30 -13.89
C GLU A 177 -12.18 -13.49 -12.92
N TYR A 178 -11.97 -13.27 -11.62
CA TYR A 178 -11.97 -14.30 -10.59
C TYR A 178 -13.18 -14.23 -9.66
N ALA A 179 -14.03 -13.22 -9.82
CA ALA A 179 -15.22 -13.02 -9.00
C ALA A 179 -16.49 -13.07 -9.86
N ASP A 180 -17.20 -11.96 -10.01
CA ASP A 180 -18.53 -11.93 -10.63
C ASP A 180 -18.49 -11.82 -12.16
N LYS A 181 -17.41 -11.25 -12.73
CA LYS A 181 -17.19 -11.13 -14.19
C LYS A 181 -18.32 -10.40 -14.94
N PHE A 182 -18.97 -9.44 -14.30
CA PHE A 182 -19.94 -8.60 -14.98
C PHE A 182 -19.25 -7.76 -16.06
N SER A 183 -20.01 -7.41 -17.10
CA SER A 183 -19.55 -6.41 -18.07
C SER A 183 -19.18 -5.08 -17.38
N PRO A 184 -18.17 -4.35 -17.87
CA PRO A 184 -17.83 -3.02 -17.36
C PRO A 184 -19.03 -2.08 -17.27
N GLU A 185 -19.95 -2.16 -18.24
CA GLU A 185 -21.16 -1.36 -18.29
C GLU A 185 -22.15 -1.72 -17.17
N ALA A 186 -22.37 -3.01 -16.91
CA ALA A 186 -23.23 -3.45 -15.81
C ALA A 186 -22.64 -3.12 -14.44
N ALA A 187 -21.32 -3.26 -14.28
CA ALA A 187 -20.62 -2.89 -13.05
C ALA A 187 -20.67 -1.38 -12.80
N GLN A 188 -20.46 -0.56 -13.84
CA GLN A 188 -20.57 0.89 -13.72
C GLN A 188 -21.99 1.30 -13.33
N TYR A 189 -23.00 0.72 -13.99
CA TYR A 189 -24.40 0.94 -13.61
C TYR A 189 -24.65 0.56 -12.15
N ALA A 190 -24.18 -0.60 -11.70
CA ALA A 190 -24.37 -1.05 -10.33
C ALA A 190 -23.76 -0.08 -9.31
N VAL A 191 -22.53 0.36 -9.54
CA VAL A 191 -21.78 1.25 -8.64
C VAL A 191 -22.37 2.67 -8.60
N ASP A 192 -22.99 3.13 -9.68
CA ASP A 192 -23.69 4.43 -9.71
C ASP A 192 -25.09 4.39 -9.08
N ASN A 193 -25.72 3.21 -9.03
CA ASN A 193 -27.10 3.04 -8.54
C ASN A 193 -27.20 2.31 -7.19
N VAL A 194 -26.09 1.86 -6.61
CA VAL A 194 -26.05 1.11 -5.33
C VAL A 194 -26.61 1.94 -4.16
N GLY A 195 -26.45 3.27 -4.20
CA GLY A 195 -26.93 4.15 -3.13
C GLY A 195 -26.19 3.97 -1.79
N ALA A 196 -24.95 3.48 -1.84
CA ALA A 196 -24.12 3.26 -0.67
C ALA A 196 -23.68 4.58 -0.01
N ASP A 197 -23.58 4.57 1.32
CA ASP A 197 -22.88 5.60 2.07
C ASP A 197 -21.40 5.23 2.17
N TRP A 198 -20.59 5.82 1.28
CA TRP A 198 -19.17 5.50 1.20
C TRP A 198 -18.37 5.93 2.43
N ASN A 199 -18.82 6.97 3.12
CA ASN A 199 -18.22 7.40 4.39
C ASN A 199 -18.49 6.36 5.49
N ALA A 200 -19.71 5.80 5.53
CA ALA A 200 -20.04 4.72 6.45
C ALA A 200 -19.23 3.45 6.14
N ASN A 201 -19.08 3.09 4.86
CA ASN A 201 -18.24 1.96 4.46
C ASN A 201 -16.77 2.16 4.87
N ALA A 202 -16.22 3.36 4.63
CA ALA A 202 -14.85 3.68 5.03
C ALA A 202 -14.67 3.61 6.56
N LEU A 203 -15.66 4.11 7.32
CA LEU A 203 -15.65 4.07 8.77
C LEU A 203 -15.62 2.63 9.29
N GLU A 204 -16.48 1.76 8.76
CA GLU A 204 -16.54 0.37 9.20
C GLU A 204 -15.29 -0.42 8.78
N LYS A 205 -14.78 -0.22 7.55
CA LYS A 205 -13.47 -0.76 7.17
C LYS A 205 -12.34 -0.26 8.06
N GLY A 206 -12.35 1.03 8.36
CA GLY A 206 -11.37 1.64 9.26
C GLY A 206 -11.40 1.01 10.65
N ARG A 207 -12.62 0.71 11.14
CA ARG A 207 -12.84 0.02 12.41
C ARG A 207 -12.27 -1.39 12.36
N ASP A 208 -12.59 -2.16 11.33
CA ASP A 208 -12.05 -3.53 11.16
C ASP A 208 -10.52 -3.53 11.25
N TYR A 209 -9.85 -2.63 10.51
CA TYR A 209 -8.38 -2.53 10.57
C TYR A 209 -7.88 -2.12 11.94
N ALA A 210 -8.50 -1.11 12.56
CA ALA A 210 -8.10 -0.64 13.88
C ALA A 210 -8.25 -1.73 14.94
N GLU A 211 -9.37 -2.46 14.96
CA GLU A 211 -9.70 -3.42 16.02
C GLU A 211 -9.05 -4.79 15.81
N THR A 212 -8.98 -5.28 14.58
CA THR A 212 -8.47 -6.65 14.33
C THR A 212 -6.97 -6.70 14.12
N THR A 213 -6.40 -5.64 13.54
CA THR A 213 -4.96 -5.59 13.24
C THR A 213 -4.20 -4.60 14.12
N HIS A 214 -4.90 -3.87 15.00
CA HIS A 214 -4.31 -2.89 15.92
C HIS A 214 -3.49 -1.82 15.19
N MET A 215 -3.94 -1.40 14.00
CA MET A 215 -3.25 -0.35 13.25
C MET A 215 -3.35 1.01 13.96
N SER A 216 -2.37 1.88 13.71
CA SER A 216 -2.44 3.28 14.13
C SER A 216 -3.46 4.06 13.31
N LYS A 217 -3.88 5.23 13.80
CA LYS A 217 -4.76 6.14 13.06
C LYS A 217 -4.22 6.45 11.66
N ARG A 218 -2.90 6.70 11.55
CA ARG A 218 -2.25 6.98 10.26
C ARG A 218 -2.17 5.74 9.38
N GLY A 219 -1.89 4.58 9.98
CA GLY A 219 -1.88 3.29 9.28
C GLY A 219 -3.23 2.98 8.66
N VAL A 220 -4.33 3.12 9.42
CA VAL A 220 -5.70 2.92 8.93
C VAL A 220 -5.99 3.83 7.73
N TYR A 221 -5.66 5.12 7.82
CA TYR A 221 -5.81 6.03 6.67
C TYR A 221 -5.02 5.55 5.44
N ASP A 222 -3.75 5.18 5.62
CA ASP A 222 -2.89 4.74 4.51
C ASP A 222 -3.42 3.44 3.87
N GLN A 223 -4.02 2.56 4.67
CA GLN A 223 -4.63 1.32 4.21
C GLN A 223 -5.92 1.59 3.42
N LEU A 224 -6.80 2.45 3.94
CA LEU A 224 -8.05 2.82 3.29
C LEU A 224 -7.81 3.50 1.93
N THR A 225 -6.78 4.34 1.84
CA THR A 225 -6.42 5.06 0.60
C THR A 225 -5.51 4.27 -0.33
N SER A 226 -5.11 3.05 0.04
CA SER A 226 -4.20 2.24 -0.77
C SER A 226 -4.86 1.79 -2.08
N GLU A 227 -4.20 2.10 -3.18
CA GLU A 227 -4.58 1.74 -4.56
C GLU A 227 -4.66 0.23 -4.84
N VAL A 228 -4.10 -0.60 -3.95
CA VAL A 228 -4.09 -2.06 -4.08
C VAL A 228 -4.93 -2.78 -3.03
N ALA A 229 -5.43 -2.05 -2.03
CA ALA A 229 -6.29 -2.60 -1.01
C ALA A 229 -7.69 -2.02 -1.15
N GLU A 230 -8.01 -0.98 -0.38
CA GLU A 230 -9.38 -0.55 -0.20
C GLU A 230 -9.82 0.53 -1.18
N LYS A 231 -8.92 1.35 -1.71
CA LYS A 231 -9.20 2.38 -2.73
C LYS A 231 -10.30 3.39 -2.37
N PHE A 232 -10.48 3.70 -1.08
CA PHE A 232 -11.32 4.83 -0.67
C PHE A 232 -10.68 6.14 -1.11
N THR A 233 -11.52 7.15 -1.31
CA THR A 233 -11.02 8.51 -1.53
C THR A 233 -10.31 9.02 -0.26
N PRO A 234 -9.35 9.96 -0.39
CA PRO A 234 -8.74 10.61 0.76
C PRO A 234 -9.76 11.21 1.73
N GLU A 235 -10.85 11.77 1.20
CA GLU A 235 -11.91 12.39 2.00
C GLU A 235 -12.71 11.36 2.82
N GLU A 236 -13.07 10.22 2.23
CA GLU A 236 -13.76 9.12 2.92
C GLU A 236 -12.86 8.47 3.98
N ALA A 237 -11.58 8.25 3.65
CA ALA A 237 -10.61 7.72 4.60
C ALA A 237 -10.35 8.70 5.75
N GLN A 238 -10.29 10.00 5.47
CA GLN A 238 -10.17 11.04 6.50
C GLN A 238 -11.40 11.05 7.40
N TYR A 239 -12.60 11.00 6.80
CA TYR A 239 -13.85 10.87 7.55
C TYR A 239 -13.81 9.66 8.47
N ALA A 240 -13.41 8.48 7.97
CA ALA A 240 -13.31 7.27 8.77
C ALA A 240 -12.42 7.49 10.00
N VAL A 241 -11.16 7.88 9.81
CA VAL A 241 -10.21 8.01 10.93
C VAL A 241 -10.53 9.14 11.90
N ASP A 242 -11.34 10.13 11.51
CA ASP A 242 -11.81 11.20 12.38
C ASP A 242 -13.05 10.81 13.20
N ASN A 243 -13.80 9.80 12.75
CA ASN A 243 -15.03 9.34 13.41
C ASN A 243 -14.87 7.98 14.11
N LEU A 244 -13.68 7.38 14.05
CA LEU A 244 -13.37 6.17 14.81
C LEU A 244 -13.26 6.46 16.31
N ASP A 245 -14.15 5.83 17.08
CA ASP A 245 -14.07 5.78 18.55
C ASP A 245 -13.18 4.61 18.98
N ILE A 246 -11.87 4.83 18.90
CA ILE A 246 -10.82 3.84 19.15
C ILE A 246 -9.82 4.39 20.16
N ASP A 247 -9.44 3.56 21.13
CA ASP A 247 -8.31 3.84 22.00
C ASP A 247 -6.99 3.50 21.29
N TRP A 248 -6.39 4.50 20.66
CA TRP A 248 -5.14 4.32 19.91
C TRP A 248 -3.95 3.92 20.81
N ASN A 249 -3.98 4.23 22.10
CA ASN A 249 -2.97 3.77 23.05
C ASN A 249 -3.08 2.25 23.26
N ALA A 250 -4.30 1.71 23.29
CA ALA A 250 -4.53 0.27 23.37
C ALA A 250 -4.01 -0.44 22.11
N ASN A 251 -4.24 0.13 20.92
CA ASN A 251 -3.69 -0.41 19.68
C ASN A 251 -2.15 -0.42 19.68
N ALA A 252 -1.52 0.67 20.11
CA ALA A 252 -0.06 0.75 20.23
C ALA A 252 0.48 -0.30 21.21
N LEU A 253 -0.19 -0.50 22.35
CA LEU A 253 0.18 -1.51 23.33
C LEU A 253 0.02 -2.93 22.78
N ALA A 254 -1.07 -3.22 22.07
CA ALA A 254 -1.29 -4.52 21.43
C ALA A 254 -0.18 -4.84 20.42
N LYS A 255 0.17 -3.89 19.54
CA LYS A 255 1.32 -4.04 18.62
C LYS A 255 2.65 -4.21 19.36
N ALA A 256 2.86 -3.47 20.45
CA ALA A 256 4.07 -3.60 21.25
C ALA A 256 4.21 -5.00 21.85
N LYS A 257 3.10 -5.58 22.35
CA LYS A 257 3.05 -6.95 22.85
C LYS A 257 3.31 -7.96 21.74
N ASP A 258 2.70 -7.80 20.57
CA ASP A 258 2.96 -8.66 19.40
C ASP A 258 4.45 -8.65 19.02
N TYR A 259 5.09 -7.48 18.94
CA TYR A 259 6.52 -7.37 18.63
C TYR A 259 7.41 -7.98 19.71
N ARG A 260 7.02 -7.85 20.98
CA ARG A 260 7.73 -8.48 22.09
C ARG A 260 7.65 -10.01 21.98
N GLU A 261 6.46 -10.55 21.74
CA GLU A 261 6.19 -11.99 21.79
C GLU A 261 6.68 -12.74 20.55
N THR A 262 6.52 -12.14 19.37
CA THR A 262 6.79 -12.82 18.09
C THR A 262 8.19 -12.56 17.55
N MET A 263 8.81 -11.44 17.94
CA MET A 263 10.11 -11.01 17.42
C MET A 263 11.18 -10.78 18.50
N ASP A 264 10.85 -11.02 19.78
CA ASP A 264 11.76 -10.84 20.93
C ASP A 264 12.42 -9.45 20.98
N MET A 265 11.73 -8.42 20.47
CA MET A 265 12.30 -7.09 20.33
C MET A 265 12.53 -6.42 21.68
N SER A 266 13.58 -5.60 21.78
CA SER A 266 13.81 -4.76 22.97
C SER A 266 12.77 -3.64 23.06
N SER A 267 12.57 -3.06 24.25
CA SER A 267 11.60 -1.97 24.43
C SER A 267 11.91 -0.75 23.53
N GLU A 268 13.19 -0.41 23.38
CA GLU A 268 13.63 0.66 22.48
C GLU A 268 13.36 0.31 21.01
N GLY A 269 13.67 -0.92 20.59
CA GLY A 269 13.39 -1.37 19.22
C GLY A 269 11.89 -1.39 18.91
N ILE A 270 11.05 -1.78 19.87
CA ILE A 270 9.59 -1.72 19.73
C ILE A 270 9.14 -0.28 19.57
N ARG A 271 9.62 0.64 20.42
CA ARG A 271 9.30 2.06 20.35
C ARG A 271 9.62 2.64 18.97
N ASP A 272 10.83 2.39 18.48
CA ASP A 272 11.29 2.85 17.17
C ASP A 272 10.43 2.29 16.03
N GLN A 273 10.01 1.03 16.14
CA GLN A 273 9.16 0.39 15.16
C GLN A 273 7.73 0.95 15.17
N LEU A 274 7.18 1.25 16.35
CA LEU A 274 5.84 1.84 16.48
C LEU A 274 5.75 3.22 15.83
N VAL A 275 6.78 4.06 16.01
CA VAL A 275 6.80 5.43 15.44
C VAL A 275 7.31 5.50 14.00
N SER A 276 7.90 4.41 13.49
CA SER A 276 8.55 4.40 12.18
C SER A 276 7.57 4.74 11.05
N ASP A 277 7.99 5.64 10.16
CA ASP A 277 7.28 5.97 8.92
C ASP A 277 7.11 4.77 7.97
N TYR A 278 7.90 3.72 8.15
CA TYR A 278 7.78 2.47 7.39
C TYR A 278 7.21 1.32 8.22
N GLY A 279 6.98 1.55 9.52
CA GLY A 279 6.40 0.61 10.46
C GLY A 279 4.94 0.97 10.73
N GLU A 280 4.60 1.13 12.01
CA GLU A 280 3.21 1.27 12.44
C GLU A 280 2.68 2.70 12.43
N LYS A 281 3.54 3.72 12.38
CA LYS A 281 3.16 5.15 12.32
C LYS A 281 2.28 5.63 13.49
N PHE A 282 2.43 5.04 14.67
CA PHE A 282 1.87 5.61 15.89
C PHE A 282 2.54 6.95 16.21
N THR A 283 1.83 7.80 16.95
CA THR A 283 2.42 9.00 17.53
C THR A 283 3.50 8.63 18.55
N PRO A 284 4.49 9.51 18.80
CA PRO A 284 5.46 9.29 19.86
C PRO A 284 4.81 9.04 21.23
N GLU A 285 3.71 9.73 21.53
CA GLU A 285 2.98 9.62 22.79
C GLU A 285 2.32 8.24 22.95
N GLU A 286 1.69 7.71 21.90
CA GLU A 286 1.09 6.37 21.90
C GLU A 286 2.16 5.27 22.04
N ALA A 287 3.31 5.45 21.37
CA ALA A 287 4.43 4.53 21.50
C ALA A 287 5.03 4.57 22.91
N ASP A 288 5.19 5.75 23.49
CA ASP A 288 5.67 5.92 24.87
C ASP A 288 4.72 5.29 25.89
N TYR A 289 3.40 5.46 25.68
CA TYR A 289 2.38 4.78 26.47
C TYR A 289 2.53 3.26 26.37
N ALA A 290 2.65 2.72 25.15
CA ALA A 290 2.78 1.29 24.92
C ALA A 290 4.01 0.69 25.63
N ILE A 291 5.15 1.38 25.59
CA ILE A 291 6.36 0.93 26.30
C ILE A 291 6.20 0.98 27.82
N ALA A 292 5.55 2.02 28.34
CA ALA A 292 5.32 2.15 29.78
C ALA A 292 4.47 1.01 30.36
N HIS A 293 3.54 0.47 29.57
CA HIS A 293 2.59 -0.58 29.98
C HIS A 293 2.93 -1.97 29.39
N LEU A 294 4.10 -2.13 28.77
CA LEU A 294 4.45 -3.34 28.03
C LEU A 294 4.53 -4.60 28.89
N ASN A 295 4.82 -4.44 30.20
CA ASN A 295 5.00 -5.56 31.14
C ASN A 295 3.88 -5.67 32.18
N ASP A 296 2.76 -4.97 31.95
CA ASP A 296 1.57 -5.04 32.79
C ASP A 296 0.75 -6.31 32.55
#